data_AF-A0A3N4Z4W1-F1
#
_entry.id   AF-A0A3N4Z4W1-F1
#
_cell.length_a   1.000
_cell.length_b   1.000
_cell.length_c   1.000
_cell.angle_alpha   90.00
_cell.angle_beta   90.00
_cell.angle_gamma   90.00
#
_symmetry.space_group_name_H-M   'P 1'
#
loop_
_entity.id
_entity.type
_entity.pdbx_description
1 polymer ?
#
loop_
_entity_poly.entity_id
_entity_poly.type
_entity_poly.pdbx_seq_one_letter_code
_entity_poly.pdbx_strand_id
1 'polypeptide(L)'
;MPAKVRLDETVDTRTISRRAEQVIDVVRQGFNLHTLQWAPFNEKHAALGGAPGAPLAPAALPEPVGTGLRVRYQHGTMYQRRDGGICYVYGAIGQRYDELGGATSWLGLPLTDEADLPEGGRVTVFERGAVYWWPDVGAIDLNDVVLHYSGLICFGETDSDGDETPFEDEPYVILGLAAPTGTVDVRSQVYTDVDHGDTRPDSLELYRGRPSGVVIGVQLMEHDFGDPDKFKGRVVQFVKVASEGIEKGLEYIPLVGPVLSYGAEAILPYLEEPIADFLNTALDTDDDDLGRDVVTLSVKQMVVLAARTTNTHHYGVEFKVETRLLGSGQGASYKVCFSLGGV
;
A
#
# COMPACT_ATOMS: atom_id res chain seq x y z
N MET A 1 59.65 -48.68 3.72
CA MET A 1 59.02 -47.34 3.64
C MET A 1 58.76 -46.88 5.06
N PRO A 2 59.36 -45.73 5.46
CA PRO A 2 58.53 -44.53 5.65
C PRO A 2 59.17 -43.28 5.00
N ALA A 3 58.31 -42.39 4.51
CA ALA A 3 58.72 -41.14 3.87
C ALA A 3 59.14 -40.09 4.93
N LYS A 4 60.35 -39.54 4.79
CA LYS A 4 60.73 -38.27 5.41
C LYS A 4 60.06 -37.15 4.61
N VAL A 5 59.11 -36.45 5.21
CA VAL A 5 58.67 -35.14 4.70
C VAL A 5 59.80 -34.15 4.98
N ARG A 6 60.49 -33.69 3.94
CA ARG A 6 61.35 -32.50 4.03
C ARG A 6 60.44 -31.28 3.89
N LEU A 7 60.44 -30.41 4.90
CA LEU A 7 59.99 -29.04 4.76
C LEU A 7 61.02 -28.31 3.92
N ASP A 8 60.67 -27.94 2.71
CA ASP A 8 61.41 -26.95 1.92
C ASP A 8 60.43 -25.91 1.40
N GLU A 9 60.10 -24.97 2.26
CA GLU A 9 59.56 -23.68 1.85
C GLU A 9 60.48 -22.63 2.45
N THR A 10 61.49 -22.21 1.68
CA THR A 10 62.10 -20.90 1.86
C THR A 10 61.01 -19.86 1.64
N VAL A 11 60.29 -19.51 2.69
CA VAL A 11 59.41 -18.36 2.73
C VAL A 11 60.28 -17.13 2.44
N ASP A 12 60.10 -16.55 1.25
CA ASP A 12 60.86 -15.39 0.84
C ASP A 12 60.51 -14.20 1.75
N THR A 13 61.39 -13.96 2.71
CA THR A 13 61.34 -12.81 3.63
C THR A 13 61.17 -11.46 2.92
N ARG A 14 61.60 -11.31 1.65
CA ARG A 14 61.35 -10.08 0.88
C ARG A 14 59.88 -9.93 0.46
N THR A 15 59.22 -11.04 0.13
CA THR A 15 57.80 -11.07 -0.23
C THR A 15 56.91 -10.82 1.00
N ILE A 16 57.28 -11.34 2.18
CA ILE A 16 56.60 -11.02 3.44
C ILE A 16 56.83 -9.56 3.83
N SER A 17 58.07 -9.06 3.76
CA SER A 17 58.36 -7.65 4.08
C SER A 17 57.65 -6.70 3.12
N ARG A 18 57.55 -7.00 1.82
CA ARG A 18 56.82 -6.16 0.87
C ARG A 18 55.32 -6.13 1.13
N ARG A 19 54.72 -7.27 1.52
CA ARG A 19 53.30 -7.33 1.91
C ARG A 19 53.05 -6.65 3.26
N ALA A 20 53.95 -6.82 4.21
CA ALA A 20 53.91 -6.11 5.49
C ALA A 20 54.07 -4.60 5.29
N GLU A 21 54.98 -4.14 4.43
CA GLU A 21 55.14 -2.74 4.08
C GLU A 21 53.93 -2.18 3.33
N GLN A 22 53.30 -2.93 2.44
CA GLN A 22 52.04 -2.50 1.79
C GLN A 22 50.89 -2.37 2.80
N VAL A 23 50.75 -3.31 3.73
CA VAL A 23 49.74 -3.23 4.80
C VAL A 23 50.07 -2.10 5.77
N ILE A 24 51.35 -1.89 6.08
CA ILE A 24 51.82 -0.81 6.94
C ILE A 24 51.67 0.55 6.24
N ASP A 25 51.85 0.66 4.93
CA ASP A 25 51.60 1.89 4.16
C ASP A 25 50.11 2.21 4.09
N VAL A 26 49.24 1.21 3.93
CA VAL A 26 47.78 1.37 4.05
C VAL A 26 47.40 1.86 5.45
N VAL A 27 48.07 1.39 6.51
CA VAL A 27 47.85 1.84 7.89
C VAL A 27 48.51 3.21 8.16
N ARG A 28 49.66 3.52 7.54
CA ARG A 28 50.43 4.78 7.68
C ARG A 28 49.88 5.94 6.87
N GLN A 29 49.16 5.67 5.78
CA GLN A 29 48.44 6.69 5.00
C GLN A 29 47.31 7.36 5.80
N GLY A 30 47.06 6.93 7.04
CA GLY A 30 46.16 7.59 7.96
C GLY A 30 44.73 7.33 7.54
N PHE A 31 44.14 6.27 8.09
CA PHE A 31 42.69 6.10 8.07
C PHE A 31 42.05 7.29 8.78
N ASN A 32 41.67 8.30 8.02
CA ASN A 32 40.90 9.41 8.54
C ASN A 32 39.45 8.92 8.69
N LEU A 33 39.08 8.56 9.92
CA LEU A 33 37.73 8.13 10.28
C LEU A 33 36.66 9.13 9.82
N HIS A 34 36.98 10.43 9.85
CA HIS A 34 36.09 11.47 9.31
C HIS A 34 35.89 11.28 7.81
N THR A 35 36.96 11.20 7.02
CA THR A 35 36.86 10.97 5.56
C THR A 35 36.07 9.70 5.22
N LEU A 36 36.31 8.60 5.94
CA LEU A 36 35.61 7.33 5.69
C LEU A 36 34.11 7.40 6.00
N GLN A 37 33.73 7.95 7.15
CA GLN A 37 32.32 8.01 7.55
C GLN A 37 31.55 9.04 6.71
N TRP A 38 32.20 10.10 6.25
CA TRP A 38 31.59 11.11 5.39
C TRP A 38 31.50 10.69 3.92
N ALA A 39 32.32 9.75 3.45
CA ALA A 39 32.38 9.41 2.02
C ALA A 39 31.01 9.03 1.43
N PRO A 40 30.19 8.15 2.04
CA PRO A 40 28.85 7.83 1.53
C PRO A 40 27.93 9.06 1.48
N PHE A 41 27.95 9.92 2.49
CA PHE A 41 27.12 11.14 2.53
C PHE A 41 27.54 12.14 1.45
N ASN A 42 28.85 12.30 1.24
CA ASN A 42 29.39 13.17 0.19
C ASN A 42 29.03 12.65 -1.21
N GLU A 43 29.07 11.34 -1.42
CA GLU A 43 28.66 10.70 -2.67
C GLU A 43 27.16 10.95 -2.94
N LYS A 44 26.30 10.71 -1.95
CA LYS A 44 24.85 11.01 -2.07
C LYS A 44 24.61 12.49 -2.33
N HIS A 45 25.27 13.38 -1.60
CA HIS A 45 25.15 14.83 -1.76
C HIS A 45 25.56 15.30 -3.16
N ALA A 46 26.64 14.73 -3.71
CA ALA A 46 27.06 14.98 -5.08
C ALA A 46 26.03 14.45 -6.09
N ALA A 47 25.49 13.26 -5.88
CA ALA A 47 24.45 12.67 -6.73
C ALA A 47 23.14 13.49 -6.74
N LEU A 48 22.82 14.18 -5.64
CA LEU A 48 21.68 15.10 -5.55
C LEU A 48 21.99 16.52 -6.07
N GLY A 49 23.11 16.73 -6.78
CA GLY A 49 23.46 18.02 -7.37
C GLY A 49 23.70 19.13 -6.35
N GLY A 50 24.08 18.79 -5.11
CA GLY A 50 24.33 19.75 -4.04
C GLY A 50 23.18 19.96 -3.06
N ALA A 51 22.05 19.27 -3.23
CA ALA A 51 21.10 19.12 -2.12
C ALA A 51 21.71 18.19 -1.03
N PRO A 52 21.51 18.50 0.27
CA PRO A 52 20.51 19.41 0.83
C PRO A 52 21.08 20.74 1.34
N GLY A 53 22.12 21.25 0.68
CA GLY A 53 22.85 22.45 1.12
C GLY A 53 24.02 22.09 2.04
N ALA A 54 24.53 23.07 2.79
CA ALA A 54 25.66 22.79 3.68
C ALA A 54 25.22 21.95 4.89
N PRO A 55 26.06 21.00 5.36
CA PRO A 55 25.82 20.34 6.64
C PRO A 55 25.86 21.35 7.78
N LEU A 56 25.05 21.15 8.81
CA LEU A 56 25.01 22.04 9.98
C LEU A 56 26.25 21.90 10.88
N ALA A 57 26.93 20.76 10.82
CA ALA A 57 28.14 20.47 11.58
C ALA A 57 29.21 19.75 10.71
N PRO A 58 29.81 20.42 9.70
CA PRO A 58 30.73 19.79 8.73
C PRO A 58 32.00 19.16 9.36
N ALA A 59 32.43 19.69 10.49
CA ALA A 59 33.62 19.19 11.20
C ALA A 59 33.31 18.02 12.14
N ALA A 60 32.03 17.75 12.44
CA ALA A 60 31.62 16.64 13.28
C ALA A 60 31.56 15.34 12.48
N LEU A 61 31.65 14.19 13.17
CA LEU A 61 31.30 12.90 12.57
C LEU A 61 29.77 12.80 12.41
N PRO A 62 29.26 12.01 11.46
CA PRO A 62 27.84 11.68 11.40
C PRO A 62 27.31 11.15 12.75
N GLU A 63 26.14 11.62 13.14
CA GLU A 63 25.54 11.32 14.44
C GLU A 63 24.90 9.93 14.43
N PRO A 64 25.17 9.06 15.42
CA PRO A 64 24.40 7.84 15.60
C PRO A 64 22.94 8.14 15.92
N VAL A 65 22.02 7.47 15.23
CA VAL A 65 20.57 7.59 15.48
C VAL A 65 19.86 6.28 15.13
N GLY A 66 19.02 5.79 16.04
CA GLY A 66 18.38 4.47 15.87
C GLY A 66 19.43 3.39 15.62
N THR A 67 19.29 2.67 14.51
CA THR A 67 20.23 1.61 14.09
C THR A 67 21.32 2.09 13.11
N GLY A 68 21.32 3.38 12.75
CA GLY A 68 22.14 3.96 11.69
C GLY A 68 22.80 5.28 12.07
N LEU A 69 23.16 6.08 11.06
CA LEU A 69 23.78 7.40 11.22
C LEU A 69 22.91 8.47 10.57
N ARG A 70 23.08 9.73 10.97
CA ARG A 70 22.50 10.88 10.28
C ARG A 70 23.47 12.05 10.17
N VAL A 71 23.23 12.91 9.19
CA VAL A 71 23.81 14.24 9.09
C VAL A 71 22.69 15.23 8.82
N ARG A 72 22.62 16.28 9.65
CA ARG A 72 21.66 17.39 9.46
C ARG A 72 22.25 18.42 8.51
N TYR A 73 21.44 18.89 7.58
CA TYR A 73 21.76 19.91 6.59
C TYR A 73 20.80 21.08 6.68
N GLN A 74 21.10 22.17 5.98
CA GLN A 74 20.25 23.36 5.92
C GLN A 74 18.81 23.07 5.46
N HIS A 75 18.62 22.11 4.55
CA HIS A 75 17.32 21.82 3.95
C HIS A 75 16.78 20.42 4.24
N GLY A 76 17.29 19.73 5.26
CA GLY A 76 16.76 18.45 5.72
C GLY A 76 17.85 17.58 6.32
N THR A 77 17.62 16.27 6.35
CA THR A 77 18.53 15.33 7.00
C THR A 77 18.79 14.14 6.09
N MET A 78 20.06 13.76 5.93
CA MET A 78 20.42 12.48 5.33
C MET A 78 20.58 11.43 6.42
N TYR A 79 20.03 10.26 6.19
CA TYR A 79 20.12 9.11 7.07
C TYR A 79 20.82 7.98 6.34
N GLN A 80 21.77 7.34 7.01
CA GLN A 80 22.45 6.14 6.55
C GLN A 80 21.93 4.93 7.32
N ARG A 81 21.47 3.94 6.57
CA ARG A 81 21.08 2.62 7.08
C ARG A 81 22.29 1.69 7.22
N ARG A 82 22.09 0.57 7.93
CA ARG A 82 23.15 -0.45 8.12
C ARG A 82 23.62 -1.14 6.85
N ASP A 83 22.77 -1.21 5.84
CA ASP A 83 23.10 -1.75 4.52
C ASP A 83 23.95 -0.76 3.68
N GLY A 84 24.24 0.43 4.23
CA GLY A 84 25.00 1.49 3.57
C GLY A 84 24.13 2.45 2.75
N GLY A 85 22.83 2.17 2.59
CA GLY A 85 21.91 3.01 1.85
C GLY A 85 21.73 4.38 2.52
N ILE A 86 21.74 5.45 1.72
CA ILE A 86 21.50 6.82 2.18
C ILE A 86 20.24 7.39 1.56
N CYS A 87 19.38 7.90 2.43
CA CYS A 87 18.12 8.54 2.08
C CYS A 87 18.10 9.97 2.61
N TYR A 88 17.61 10.88 1.78
CA TYR A 88 17.41 12.29 2.11
C TYR A 88 15.94 12.56 2.42
N VAL A 89 15.67 13.08 3.63
CA VAL A 89 14.33 13.39 4.11
C VAL A 89 14.23 14.89 4.41
N TYR A 90 13.20 15.55 3.86
CA TYR A 90 13.07 17.01 3.87
C TYR A 90 11.63 17.50 3.76
N GLY A 91 11.46 18.81 3.75
CA GLY A 91 10.17 19.46 3.54
C GLY A 91 9.13 19.09 4.60
N ALA A 92 7.86 19.05 4.20
CA ALA A 92 6.75 18.73 5.09
C ALA A 92 6.83 17.29 5.63
N ILE A 93 7.32 16.34 4.84
CA ILE A 93 7.54 14.96 5.27
C ILE A 93 8.63 14.92 6.36
N GLY A 94 9.75 15.60 6.13
CA GLY A 94 10.83 15.70 7.11
C GLY A 94 10.40 16.39 8.40
N GLN A 95 9.58 17.43 8.31
CA GLN A 95 8.99 18.08 9.48
C GLN A 95 8.14 17.09 10.28
N ARG A 96 7.20 16.39 9.63
CA ARG A 96 6.34 15.41 10.31
C ARG A 96 7.16 14.28 10.94
N TYR A 97 8.17 13.80 10.22
CA TYR A 97 9.07 12.77 10.73
C TYR A 97 9.87 13.24 11.95
N ASP A 98 10.37 14.48 11.94
CA ASP A 98 11.05 15.07 13.10
C ASP A 98 10.11 15.26 14.30
N GLU A 99 8.86 15.68 14.07
CA GLU A 99 7.81 15.77 15.11
C GLU A 99 7.55 14.43 15.82
N LEU A 100 7.66 13.32 15.07
CA LEU A 100 7.52 11.96 15.60
C LEU A 100 8.77 11.47 16.35
N GLY A 101 9.89 12.20 16.29
CA GLY A 101 11.18 11.80 16.87
C GLY A 101 12.18 11.22 15.85
N GLY A 102 11.94 11.40 14.55
CA GLY A 102 12.82 10.97 13.46
C GLY A 102 13.10 9.47 13.50
N ALA A 103 14.36 9.08 13.30
CA ALA A 103 14.76 7.67 13.25
C ALA A 103 14.60 6.90 14.58
N THR A 104 14.28 7.60 15.67
CA THR A 104 13.94 6.97 16.95
C THR A 104 12.43 6.78 17.14
N SER A 105 11.62 7.29 16.21
CA SER A 105 10.17 7.11 16.20
C SER A 105 9.76 5.69 15.85
N TRP A 106 8.45 5.43 15.91
CA TRP A 106 7.87 4.17 15.48
C TRP A 106 8.13 3.87 14.00
N LEU A 107 8.35 4.87 13.13
CA LEU A 107 8.65 4.69 11.71
C LEU A 107 10.02 4.04 11.46
N GLY A 108 11.02 4.33 12.29
CA GLY A 108 12.41 3.89 12.10
C GLY A 108 13.12 4.65 10.97
N LEU A 109 14.21 4.11 10.45
CA LEU A 109 15.02 4.77 9.42
C LEU A 109 14.28 4.86 8.06
N PRO A 110 14.54 5.89 7.24
CA PRO A 110 14.02 5.96 5.87
C PRO A 110 14.61 4.88 4.97
N LEU A 111 13.77 4.26 4.18
CA LEU A 111 14.11 3.26 3.16
C LEU A 111 14.25 3.87 1.76
N THR A 112 13.65 5.03 1.52
CA THR A 112 13.70 5.76 0.25
C THR A 112 14.00 7.24 0.44
N ASP A 113 14.44 7.89 -0.63
CA ASP A 113 14.21 9.32 -0.77
C ASP A 113 12.71 9.61 -0.95
N GLU A 114 12.34 10.88 -0.96
CA GLU A 114 10.99 11.33 -1.29
C GLU A 114 10.65 11.01 -2.76
N ALA A 115 9.57 10.25 -2.96
CA ALA A 115 9.06 9.84 -4.28
C ALA A 115 7.73 10.52 -4.60
N ASP A 116 7.41 10.62 -5.89
CA ASP A 116 6.16 11.21 -6.35
C ASP A 116 4.98 10.25 -6.19
N LEU A 117 3.80 10.81 -5.91
CA LEU A 117 2.50 10.14 -5.93
C LEU A 117 1.55 10.87 -6.89
N PRO A 118 0.48 10.21 -7.35
CA PRO A 118 -0.60 10.86 -8.08
C PRO A 118 -1.18 12.07 -7.33
N GLU A 119 -1.90 12.91 -8.08
CA GLU A 119 -2.52 14.14 -7.55
C GLU A 119 -1.51 15.13 -6.93
N GLY A 120 -0.24 15.08 -7.37
CA GLY A 120 0.83 15.95 -6.86
C GLY A 120 1.29 15.60 -5.44
N GLY A 121 0.96 14.40 -4.97
CA GLY A 121 1.40 13.91 -3.67
C GLY A 121 2.86 13.49 -3.66
N ARG A 122 3.42 13.31 -2.48
CA ARG A 122 4.78 12.82 -2.24
C ARG A 122 4.78 11.80 -1.10
N VAL A 123 5.74 10.89 -1.09
CA VAL A 123 5.87 9.88 -0.03
C VAL A 123 7.33 9.60 0.29
N THR A 124 7.62 9.36 1.56
CA THR A 124 8.86 8.70 1.99
C THR A 124 8.50 7.42 2.74
N VAL A 125 9.16 6.32 2.37
CA VAL A 125 9.01 5.04 3.05
C VAL A 125 10.05 4.92 4.16
N PHE A 126 9.63 4.41 5.30
CA PHE A 126 10.46 4.08 6.46
C PHE A 126 10.39 2.58 6.77
N GLU A 127 11.21 2.12 7.71
CA GLU A 127 11.30 0.71 8.10
C GLU A 127 9.95 0.09 8.48
N ARG A 128 9.07 0.86 9.14
CA ARG A 128 7.81 0.37 9.72
C ARG A 128 6.58 1.17 9.30
N GLY A 129 6.68 1.97 8.24
CA GLY A 129 5.57 2.76 7.73
C GLY A 129 6.01 3.75 6.66
N ALA A 130 5.16 4.72 6.37
CA ALA A 130 5.44 5.79 5.42
C ALA A 130 4.83 7.11 5.90
N VAL A 131 5.40 8.20 5.41
CA VAL A 131 4.80 9.53 5.55
C VAL A 131 4.40 9.99 4.16
N TYR A 132 3.10 10.22 4.00
CA TYR A 132 2.45 10.69 2.79
C TYR A 132 2.18 12.18 2.90
N TRP A 133 2.24 12.91 1.79
CA TRP A 133 1.94 14.33 1.77
C TRP A 133 1.22 14.73 0.48
N TRP A 134 0.20 15.57 0.60
CA TRP A 134 -0.37 16.33 -0.52
C TRP A 134 -0.51 17.80 -0.15
N PRO A 135 -0.46 18.73 -1.13
CA PRO A 135 -0.61 20.16 -0.86
C PRO A 135 -1.91 20.55 -0.12
N ASP A 136 -3.00 19.84 -0.40
CA ASP A 136 -4.33 20.09 0.16
C ASP A 136 -4.66 19.26 1.41
N VAL A 137 -3.82 18.28 1.75
CA VAL A 137 -4.03 17.36 2.90
C VAL A 137 -3.01 17.61 4.01
N GLY A 138 -1.76 17.95 3.66
CA GLY A 138 -0.64 17.94 4.59
C GLY A 138 -0.01 16.56 4.74
N ALA A 139 0.89 16.42 5.72
CA ALA A 139 1.66 15.19 5.95
C ALA A 139 0.92 14.25 6.91
N ILE A 140 0.80 12.97 6.53
CA ILE A 140 0.15 11.91 7.29
C ILE A 140 1.09 10.71 7.38
N ASP A 141 1.41 10.27 8.59
CA ASP A 141 2.15 9.04 8.87
C ASP A 141 1.19 7.85 9.04
N LEU A 142 1.45 6.75 8.33
CA LEU A 142 0.68 5.50 8.40
C LEU A 142 1.61 4.30 8.26
N ASN A 143 1.30 3.20 8.93
CA ASN A 143 1.97 1.93 8.70
C ASN A 143 1.33 1.23 7.49
N ASP A 144 0.19 0.60 7.74
CA ASP A 144 -0.64 -0.08 6.75
C ASP A 144 -2.09 0.40 6.88
N VAL A 145 -2.90 0.07 5.88
CA VAL A 145 -4.35 0.22 5.91
C VAL A 145 -5.03 -1.13 5.81
N VAL A 146 -6.23 -1.22 6.38
CA VAL A 146 -7.08 -2.41 6.26
C VAL A 146 -8.45 -1.98 5.77
N LEU A 147 -8.90 -2.63 4.70
CA LEU A 147 -10.21 -2.45 4.10
C LEU A 147 -11.07 -3.68 4.39
N HIS A 148 -12.26 -3.46 4.93
CA HIS A 148 -13.26 -4.51 5.09
C HIS A 148 -14.52 -4.16 4.31
N TYR A 149 -15.19 -5.19 3.79
CA TYR A 149 -16.62 -5.14 3.64
C TYR A 149 -17.26 -5.17 5.03
N SER A 150 -18.17 -4.23 5.30
CA SER A 150 -18.72 -3.99 6.64
C SER A 150 -20.22 -4.25 6.76
N GLY A 151 -20.87 -4.64 5.67
CA GLY A 151 -22.29 -4.99 5.65
C GLY A 151 -23.06 -4.33 4.53
N LEU A 152 -24.36 -4.62 4.49
CA LEU A 152 -25.33 -4.00 3.57
C LEU A 152 -26.42 -3.23 4.31
N ILE A 153 -27.01 -2.27 3.60
CA ILE A 153 -28.16 -1.47 4.03
C ILE A 153 -29.27 -1.69 3.01
N CYS A 154 -30.45 -2.11 3.47
CA CYS A 154 -31.67 -2.24 2.67
C CYS A 154 -32.50 -0.95 2.78
N PHE A 155 -32.86 -0.37 1.65
CA PHE A 155 -33.77 0.78 1.53
C PHE A 155 -35.11 0.39 0.90
N GLY A 156 -35.21 -0.81 0.34
CA GLY A 156 -36.41 -1.35 -0.28
C GLY A 156 -36.17 -2.80 -0.70
N GLU A 157 -37.16 -3.64 -0.45
CA GLU A 157 -37.22 -5.07 -0.77
C GLU A 157 -37.85 -5.30 -2.16
N THR A 158 -37.69 -6.51 -2.69
CA THR A 158 -38.11 -6.87 -4.05
C THR A 158 -39.63 -7.01 -4.20
N ASP A 159 -40.40 -7.02 -3.10
CA ASP A 159 -41.81 -7.44 -3.05
C ASP A 159 -42.78 -6.48 -2.32
N SER A 160 -42.49 -5.19 -2.29
CA SER A 160 -43.33 -4.13 -1.65
C SER A 160 -44.79 -4.00 -2.16
N ASP A 161 -45.32 -4.91 -2.98
CA ASP A 161 -46.64 -4.87 -3.59
C ASP A 161 -47.77 -5.52 -2.75
N GLY A 162 -47.51 -5.89 -1.49
CA GLY A 162 -48.55 -6.16 -0.50
C GLY A 162 -49.38 -7.44 -0.72
N ASP A 163 -48.89 -8.38 -1.53
CA ASP A 163 -49.40 -9.75 -1.61
C ASP A 163 -48.38 -10.64 -0.87
N GLU A 164 -48.69 -10.97 0.38
CA GLU A 164 -47.84 -11.73 1.33
C GLU A 164 -47.52 -13.15 0.83
N THR A 165 -46.65 -13.27 -0.16
CA THR A 165 -45.92 -14.51 -0.39
C THR A 165 -44.65 -14.49 0.46
N PRO A 166 -44.38 -15.54 1.27
CA PRO A 166 -43.28 -15.56 2.22
C PRO A 166 -41.95 -15.91 1.53
N PHE A 167 -41.61 -15.21 0.46
CA PHE A 167 -40.25 -15.27 -0.04
C PHE A 167 -39.45 -14.31 0.84
N GLU A 168 -38.66 -14.88 1.74
CA GLU A 168 -37.70 -14.08 2.52
C GLU A 168 -36.71 -13.48 1.52
N ASP A 169 -36.50 -12.15 1.54
CA ASP A 169 -35.40 -11.54 0.79
C ASP A 169 -34.08 -12.05 1.42
N GLU A 170 -33.28 -12.72 0.61
CA GLU A 170 -32.03 -13.41 0.94
C GLU A 170 -30.79 -12.80 0.22
N PRO A 171 -30.54 -11.47 0.30
CA PRO A 171 -29.47 -10.86 -0.47
C PRO A 171 -28.09 -11.35 -0.03
N TYR A 172 -27.14 -11.33 -0.96
CA TYR A 172 -25.72 -11.55 -0.68
C TYR A 172 -24.82 -10.83 -1.67
N VAL A 173 -23.59 -10.56 -1.25
CA VAL A 173 -22.61 -9.80 -2.03
C VAL A 173 -21.45 -10.69 -2.45
N ILE A 174 -21.08 -10.61 -3.73
CA ILE A 174 -19.82 -11.12 -4.25
C ILE A 174 -18.90 -9.93 -4.52
N LEU A 175 -17.66 -10.00 -4.02
CA LEU A 175 -16.69 -8.92 -4.06
C LEU A 175 -15.40 -9.38 -4.71
N GLY A 176 -14.87 -8.56 -5.61
CA GLY A 176 -13.58 -8.78 -6.23
C GLY A 176 -12.73 -7.55 -6.13
N LEU A 177 -11.57 -7.70 -5.53
CA LEU A 177 -10.62 -6.62 -5.35
C LEU A 177 -9.37 -6.90 -6.17
N ALA A 178 -8.89 -5.87 -6.87
CA ALA A 178 -7.59 -5.86 -7.49
C ALA A 178 -6.74 -4.70 -6.95
N ALA A 179 -5.50 -5.02 -6.60
CA ALA A 179 -4.49 -4.09 -6.10
C ALA A 179 -3.11 -4.47 -6.66
N PRO A 180 -2.14 -3.54 -6.68
CA PRO A 180 -0.75 -3.84 -7.04
C PRO A 180 -0.10 -4.97 -6.22
N THR A 181 -0.58 -5.21 -5.01
CA THR A 181 -0.07 -6.25 -4.11
C THR A 181 -0.75 -7.59 -4.25
N GLY A 182 -1.84 -7.68 -5.04
CA GLY A 182 -2.58 -8.92 -5.24
C GLY A 182 -4.07 -8.70 -5.45
N THR A 183 -4.78 -9.81 -5.50
CA THR A 183 -6.21 -9.87 -5.78
C THR A 183 -6.96 -10.65 -4.71
N VAL A 184 -8.25 -10.34 -4.55
CA VAL A 184 -9.16 -11.05 -3.64
C VAL A 184 -10.49 -11.26 -4.34
N ASP A 185 -11.08 -12.45 -4.19
CA ASP A 185 -12.46 -12.74 -4.52
C ASP A 185 -13.13 -13.41 -3.32
N VAL A 186 -14.20 -12.81 -2.82
CA VAL A 186 -14.94 -13.29 -1.64
C VAL A 186 -16.44 -13.13 -1.84
N ARG A 187 -17.21 -13.83 -1.01
CA ARG A 187 -18.66 -13.69 -0.91
C ARG A 187 -19.03 -13.51 0.56
N SER A 188 -20.03 -12.68 0.84
CA SER A 188 -20.67 -12.63 2.15
C SER A 188 -21.40 -13.95 2.47
N GLN A 189 -21.92 -14.04 3.68
CA GLN A 189 -23.03 -14.96 3.93
C GLN A 189 -24.27 -14.55 3.12
N VAL A 190 -25.22 -15.47 3.00
CA VAL A 190 -26.59 -15.15 2.55
C VAL A 190 -27.32 -14.58 3.75
N TYR A 191 -27.90 -13.39 3.61
CA TYR A 191 -28.62 -12.73 4.70
C TYR A 191 -30.10 -13.01 4.55
N THR A 192 -30.67 -13.85 5.40
CA THR A 192 -32.11 -14.18 5.32
C THR A 192 -32.97 -13.06 5.92
N ASP A 193 -34.24 -13.03 5.51
CA ASP A 193 -35.32 -12.23 6.12
C ASP A 193 -35.00 -10.72 6.14
N VAL A 194 -34.44 -10.20 5.03
CA VAL A 194 -33.99 -8.80 4.93
C VAL A 194 -35.13 -7.89 4.48
N ASP A 195 -35.72 -7.18 5.44
CA ASP A 195 -36.82 -6.26 5.15
C ASP A 195 -36.37 -4.83 4.81
N HIS A 196 -37.29 -4.02 4.27
CA HIS A 196 -37.10 -2.58 4.13
C HIS A 196 -36.57 -1.92 5.42
N GLY A 197 -35.44 -1.20 5.29
CA GLY A 197 -34.84 -0.43 6.37
C GLY A 197 -33.89 -1.25 7.26
N ASP A 198 -33.78 -2.55 7.01
CA ASP A 198 -32.82 -3.39 7.71
C ASP A 198 -31.37 -3.09 7.31
N THR A 199 -30.48 -3.47 8.22
CA THR A 199 -29.05 -3.53 7.94
C THR A 199 -28.51 -4.89 8.33
N ARG A 200 -27.46 -5.32 7.63
CA ARG A 200 -26.78 -6.59 7.88
C ARG A 200 -25.28 -6.31 8.04
N PRO A 201 -24.81 -6.01 9.26
CA PRO A 201 -23.38 -5.86 9.54
C PRO A 201 -22.63 -7.15 9.28
N ASP A 202 -21.44 -7.04 8.69
CA ASP A 202 -20.53 -8.15 8.43
C ASP A 202 -19.08 -7.64 8.49
N SER A 203 -18.10 -8.54 8.38
CA SER A 203 -16.68 -8.18 8.40
C SER A 203 -15.86 -9.16 7.58
N LEU A 204 -15.63 -8.81 6.31
CA LEU A 204 -14.71 -9.53 5.44
C LEU A 204 -13.52 -8.64 5.08
N GLU A 205 -12.30 -9.06 5.45
CA GLU A 205 -11.07 -8.34 5.08
C GLU A 205 -10.80 -8.50 3.59
N LEU A 206 -10.77 -7.40 2.87
CA LEU A 206 -10.54 -7.37 1.42
C LEU A 206 -9.09 -6.97 1.09
N TYR A 207 -8.45 -6.19 1.96
CA TYR A 207 -7.11 -5.68 1.72
C TYR A 207 -6.41 -5.36 3.03
N ARG A 208 -5.12 -5.70 3.09
CA ARG A 208 -4.20 -5.28 4.15
C ARG A 208 -2.83 -4.99 3.56
N GLY A 209 -2.30 -3.81 3.87
CA GLY A 209 -0.96 -3.41 3.48
C GLY A 209 -0.86 -1.91 3.25
N ARG A 210 0.23 -1.48 2.62
CA ARG A 210 0.48 -0.06 2.34
C ARG A 210 -0.52 0.47 1.31
N PRO A 211 -1.12 1.65 1.51
CA PRO A 211 -2.08 2.20 0.57
C PRO A 211 -1.47 2.34 -0.83
N SER A 212 -1.90 1.45 -1.74
CA SER A 212 -1.44 1.35 -3.13
C SER A 212 -2.54 1.68 -4.16
N GLY A 213 -3.73 2.00 -3.67
CA GLY A 213 -4.95 2.09 -4.47
C GLY A 213 -5.56 0.71 -4.77
N VAL A 214 -6.88 0.66 -4.86
CA VAL A 214 -7.65 -0.57 -5.12
C VAL A 214 -8.85 -0.31 -6.04
N VAL A 215 -9.25 -1.32 -6.81
CA VAL A 215 -10.55 -1.35 -7.50
C VAL A 215 -11.34 -2.54 -6.97
N ILE A 216 -12.61 -2.31 -6.65
CA ILE A 216 -13.54 -3.29 -6.08
C ILE A 216 -14.73 -3.44 -7.01
N GLY A 217 -14.87 -4.60 -7.64
CA GLY A 217 -16.10 -5.00 -8.31
C GLY A 217 -17.09 -5.56 -7.28
N VAL A 218 -18.31 -5.02 -7.28
CA VAL A 218 -19.39 -5.40 -6.37
C VAL A 218 -20.55 -5.96 -7.18
N GLN A 219 -20.97 -7.18 -6.88
CA GLN A 219 -22.17 -7.80 -7.42
C GLN A 219 -23.08 -8.17 -6.25
N LEU A 220 -24.26 -7.56 -6.18
CA LEU A 220 -25.31 -7.93 -5.25
C LEU A 220 -26.28 -8.89 -5.95
N MET A 221 -26.67 -9.94 -5.25
CA MET A 221 -27.52 -11.02 -5.77
C MET A 221 -28.61 -11.30 -4.75
N GLU A 222 -29.78 -11.71 -5.24
CA GLU A 222 -30.86 -12.30 -4.45
C GLU A 222 -30.68 -13.83 -4.48
N HIS A 223 -30.86 -14.52 -3.35
CA HIS A 223 -30.72 -15.97 -3.33
C HIS A 223 -32.10 -16.63 -3.42
N ASP A 224 -32.37 -17.33 -4.51
CA ASP A 224 -33.62 -18.09 -4.66
C ASP A 224 -33.33 -19.58 -4.52
N PHE A 225 -32.39 -20.10 -5.34
CA PHE A 225 -32.07 -21.53 -5.38
C PHE A 225 -30.65 -21.84 -5.88
N GLY A 226 -30.03 -22.84 -5.25
CA GLY A 226 -28.82 -23.48 -5.74
C GLY A 226 -27.55 -23.02 -5.02
N ASP A 227 -26.41 -23.04 -5.71
CA ASP A 227 -25.13 -22.67 -5.11
C ASP A 227 -24.82 -21.19 -5.35
N PRO A 228 -24.81 -20.32 -4.31
CA PRO A 228 -24.52 -18.89 -4.48
C PRO A 228 -23.08 -18.61 -4.97
N ASP A 229 -22.16 -19.58 -4.84
CA ASP A 229 -20.81 -19.46 -5.38
C ASP A 229 -20.74 -19.62 -6.91
N LYS A 230 -21.81 -20.11 -7.57
CA LYS A 230 -21.86 -20.30 -9.04
C LYS A 230 -21.60 -18.99 -9.82
N PHE A 231 -21.80 -17.83 -9.17
CA PHE A 231 -21.64 -16.50 -9.77
C PHE A 231 -20.29 -15.83 -9.51
N LYS A 232 -19.42 -16.41 -8.67
CA LYS A 232 -18.09 -15.84 -8.37
C LYS A 232 -17.24 -15.62 -9.63
N GLY A 233 -17.46 -16.43 -10.67
CA GLY A 233 -16.73 -16.36 -11.94
C GLY A 233 -16.74 -14.97 -12.59
N ARG A 234 -17.78 -14.15 -12.37
CA ARG A 234 -17.89 -12.79 -12.91
C ARG A 234 -16.87 -11.84 -12.30
N VAL A 235 -16.83 -11.87 -10.98
CA VAL A 235 -15.94 -11.06 -10.18
C VAL A 235 -14.50 -11.54 -10.35
N VAL A 236 -14.27 -12.85 -10.48
CA VAL A 236 -12.96 -13.42 -10.84
C VAL A 236 -12.48 -12.91 -12.20
N GLN A 237 -13.36 -12.84 -13.20
CA GLN A 237 -13.01 -12.31 -14.52
C GLN A 237 -12.66 -10.82 -14.45
N PHE A 238 -13.47 -10.03 -13.72
CA PHE A 238 -13.17 -8.62 -13.46
C PHE A 238 -11.77 -8.46 -12.81
N VAL A 239 -11.52 -9.20 -11.73
CA VAL A 239 -10.27 -9.18 -10.97
C VAL A 239 -9.07 -9.56 -11.86
N LYS A 240 -9.23 -10.59 -12.70
CA LYS A 240 -8.18 -11.01 -13.64
C LYS A 240 -7.80 -9.87 -14.58
N VAL A 241 -8.76 -9.26 -15.27
CA VAL A 241 -8.42 -8.18 -16.20
C VAL A 241 -7.94 -6.94 -15.44
N ALA A 242 -8.48 -6.68 -14.26
CA ALA A 242 -7.98 -5.64 -13.37
C ALA A 242 -6.50 -5.82 -13.03
N SER A 243 -6.08 -7.03 -12.70
CA SER A 243 -4.68 -7.37 -12.43
C SER A 243 -3.79 -7.23 -13.67
N GLU A 244 -4.24 -7.65 -14.86
CA GLU A 244 -3.49 -7.47 -16.11
C GLU A 244 -3.31 -5.98 -16.46
N GLY A 245 -4.32 -5.15 -16.19
CA GLY A 245 -4.24 -3.69 -16.35
C GLY A 245 -3.22 -3.07 -15.39
N ILE A 246 -3.15 -3.56 -14.15
CA ILE A 246 -2.13 -3.17 -13.16
C ILE A 246 -0.73 -3.50 -13.65
N GLU A 247 -0.49 -4.74 -14.08
CA GLU A 247 0.81 -5.18 -14.56
C GLU A 247 1.31 -4.31 -15.72
N LYS A 248 0.45 -4.04 -16.71
CA LYS A 248 0.77 -3.16 -17.84
C LYS A 248 1.05 -1.73 -17.39
N GLY A 249 0.29 -1.21 -16.42
CA GLY A 249 0.52 0.11 -15.85
C GLY A 249 1.94 0.22 -15.26
N LEU A 250 2.34 -0.79 -14.47
CA LEU A 250 3.65 -0.86 -13.80
C LEU A 250 4.84 -0.82 -14.75
N GLU A 251 4.71 -1.32 -15.99
CA GLU A 251 5.81 -1.33 -16.98
C GLU A 251 6.26 0.07 -17.44
N TYR A 252 5.37 1.07 -17.39
CA TYR A 252 5.65 2.43 -17.85
C TYR A 252 6.21 3.34 -16.76
N ILE A 253 6.45 2.79 -15.58
CA ILE A 253 6.80 3.53 -14.38
C ILE A 253 8.23 3.19 -13.98
N PRO A 254 9.15 4.17 -13.94
CA PRO A 254 10.49 3.90 -13.43
C PRO A 254 10.38 3.52 -11.95
N LEU A 255 10.71 2.27 -11.65
CA LEU A 255 10.69 1.68 -10.32
C LEU A 255 11.78 2.33 -9.44
N VAL A 256 11.56 3.56 -8.97
CA VAL A 256 12.47 4.24 -8.02
C VAL A 256 11.91 4.06 -6.61
N GLY A 257 12.29 2.94 -5.96
CA GLY A 257 11.84 2.59 -4.61
C GLY A 257 10.67 1.58 -4.58
N PRO A 258 10.09 1.27 -3.40
CA PRO A 258 8.95 0.38 -3.25
C PRO A 258 7.79 0.89 -4.10
N VAL A 259 7.18 -0.03 -4.83
CA VAL A 259 6.02 0.13 -5.72
C VAL A 259 4.84 0.75 -4.97
N LEU A 260 4.81 2.07 -4.81
CA LEU A 260 3.76 2.78 -4.08
C LEU A 260 2.98 3.78 -4.95
N SER A 261 3.35 3.97 -6.21
CA SER A 261 3.08 5.26 -6.85
C SER A 261 2.09 5.30 -7.99
N TYR A 262 1.22 4.31 -8.23
CA TYR A 262 0.07 4.53 -9.10
C TYR A 262 -1.17 3.85 -8.55
N GLY A 263 -2.10 4.67 -8.09
CA GLY A 263 -3.39 4.22 -7.59
C GLY A 263 -4.23 3.60 -8.70
N ALA A 264 -5.26 2.89 -8.28
CA ALA A 264 -6.26 2.27 -9.13
C ALA A 264 -6.80 3.18 -10.27
N GLU A 265 -6.72 4.50 -10.16
CA GLU A 265 -7.07 5.43 -11.23
C GLU A 265 -6.17 5.34 -12.47
N ALA A 266 -4.87 5.11 -12.29
CA ALA A 266 -3.93 5.03 -13.42
C ALA A 266 -4.15 3.79 -14.29
N ILE A 267 -4.78 2.76 -13.72
CA ILE A 267 -5.12 1.53 -14.43
C ILE A 267 -6.52 1.60 -15.03
N LEU A 268 -7.41 2.51 -14.59
CA LEU A 268 -8.80 2.61 -15.07
C LEU A 268 -8.92 2.61 -16.60
N PRO A 269 -8.06 3.30 -17.39
CA PRO A 269 -8.13 3.23 -18.85
C PRO A 269 -7.96 1.81 -19.41
N TYR A 270 -7.22 0.96 -18.72
CA TYR A 270 -7.03 -0.46 -19.10
C TYR A 270 -8.18 -1.34 -18.60
N LEU A 271 -9.07 -0.80 -17.76
CA LEU A 271 -10.22 -1.50 -17.17
C LEU A 271 -11.56 -1.08 -17.77
N GLU A 272 -11.60 -0.09 -18.68
CA GLU A 272 -12.85 0.46 -19.21
C GLU A 272 -13.77 -0.63 -19.79
N GLU A 273 -13.24 -1.49 -20.67
CA GLU A 273 -13.97 -2.60 -21.27
C GLU A 273 -14.42 -3.62 -20.20
N PRO A 274 -13.54 -4.16 -19.33
CA PRO A 274 -13.96 -5.02 -18.21
C PRO A 274 -14.99 -4.42 -17.27
N ILE A 275 -14.89 -3.13 -16.97
CA ILE A 275 -15.84 -2.39 -16.13
C ILE A 275 -17.19 -2.34 -16.85
N ALA A 276 -17.20 -1.98 -18.13
CA ALA A 276 -18.41 -1.95 -18.94
C ALA A 276 -19.04 -3.35 -19.05
N ASP A 277 -18.25 -4.38 -19.33
CA ASP A 277 -18.71 -5.78 -19.39
C ASP A 277 -19.29 -6.23 -18.05
N PHE A 278 -18.58 -5.98 -16.95
CA PHE A 278 -19.04 -6.28 -15.59
C PHE A 278 -20.38 -5.60 -15.31
N LEU A 279 -20.54 -4.33 -15.69
CA LEU A 279 -21.80 -3.60 -15.50
C LEU A 279 -22.90 -4.05 -16.48
N ASN A 280 -22.59 -4.47 -17.70
CA ASN A 280 -23.57 -4.76 -18.77
C ASN A 280 -24.06 -6.22 -18.85
N THR A 281 -23.42 -7.17 -18.17
CA THR A 281 -23.74 -8.60 -18.35
C THR A 281 -25.10 -8.97 -17.72
N ALA A 282 -26.21 -8.90 -18.45
CA ALA A 282 -27.53 -9.33 -17.93
C ALA A 282 -27.52 -10.81 -17.47
N LEU A 283 -28.14 -11.11 -16.33
CA LEU A 283 -28.40 -12.48 -15.88
C LEU A 283 -29.73 -12.98 -16.44
N ASP A 284 -29.73 -14.24 -16.88
CA ASP A 284 -30.90 -15.10 -17.05
C ASP A 284 -30.56 -16.39 -16.28
N THR A 285 -30.73 -16.35 -14.95
CA THR A 285 -30.29 -17.39 -14.01
C THR A 285 -31.31 -17.59 -12.90
N ASP A 286 -31.18 -18.68 -12.13
CA ASP A 286 -32.10 -19.00 -11.04
C ASP A 286 -32.08 -18.00 -9.87
N ASP A 287 -30.99 -17.24 -9.69
CA ASP A 287 -30.86 -16.19 -8.67
C ASP A 287 -30.87 -14.81 -9.37
N ASP A 288 -31.57 -13.84 -8.78
CA ASP A 288 -31.78 -12.51 -9.37
C ASP A 288 -30.64 -11.51 -9.13
N ASP A 289 -30.41 -10.66 -10.13
CA ASP A 289 -29.41 -9.58 -10.08
C ASP A 289 -29.98 -8.33 -9.40
N LEU A 290 -29.51 -8.05 -8.19
CA LEU A 290 -29.88 -6.84 -7.45
C LEU A 290 -28.97 -5.64 -7.75
N GLY A 291 -28.04 -5.79 -8.69
CA GLY A 291 -27.24 -4.69 -9.21
C GLY A 291 -25.75 -4.79 -8.90
N ARG A 292 -25.00 -3.90 -9.55
CA ARG A 292 -23.54 -3.90 -9.57
C ARG A 292 -22.98 -2.51 -9.42
N ASP A 293 -21.79 -2.43 -8.86
CA ASP A 293 -21.00 -1.21 -8.85
C ASP A 293 -19.51 -1.52 -8.91
N VAL A 294 -18.73 -0.53 -9.33
CA VAL A 294 -17.28 -0.58 -9.26
C VAL A 294 -16.83 0.59 -8.39
N VAL A 295 -16.20 0.26 -7.26
CA VAL A 295 -15.67 1.23 -6.30
C VAL A 295 -14.16 1.32 -6.47
N THR A 296 -13.67 2.52 -6.72
CA THR A 296 -12.23 2.80 -6.87
C THR A 296 -11.76 3.65 -5.71
N LEU A 297 -10.65 3.25 -5.08
CA LEU A 297 -9.97 4.05 -4.06
C LEU A 297 -8.55 4.40 -4.52
N SER A 298 -8.27 5.68 -4.66
CA SER A 298 -6.92 6.19 -4.92
C SER A 298 -6.04 6.04 -3.67
N VAL A 299 -4.70 6.11 -3.84
CA VAL A 299 -3.76 6.11 -2.71
C VAL A 299 -4.10 7.24 -1.72
N LYS A 300 -4.40 8.43 -2.24
CA LYS A 300 -4.79 9.59 -1.44
C LYS A 300 -6.06 9.33 -0.66
N GLN A 301 -7.10 8.79 -1.30
CA GLN A 301 -8.35 8.45 -0.63
C GLN A 301 -8.11 7.41 0.46
N MET A 302 -7.33 6.37 0.19
CA MET A 302 -7.02 5.36 1.21
C MET A 302 -6.32 5.98 2.42
N VAL A 303 -5.30 6.82 2.21
CA VAL A 303 -4.57 7.51 3.29
C VAL A 303 -5.51 8.44 4.08
N VAL A 304 -6.26 9.30 3.39
CA VAL A 304 -7.15 10.27 4.04
C VAL A 304 -8.26 9.57 4.80
N LEU A 305 -8.87 8.54 4.23
CA LEU A 305 -9.93 7.79 4.89
C LEU A 305 -9.36 6.99 6.06
N ALA A 306 -8.21 6.34 5.95
CA ALA A 306 -7.59 5.62 7.05
C ALA A 306 -7.21 6.53 8.23
N ALA A 307 -6.72 7.74 7.94
CA ALA A 307 -6.36 8.73 8.96
C ALA A 307 -7.58 9.40 9.63
N ARG A 308 -8.77 9.38 9.00
CA ARG A 308 -10.01 9.86 9.62
C ARG A 308 -10.46 8.90 10.72
N THR A 309 -10.76 9.43 11.90
CA THR A 309 -11.27 8.62 13.03
C THR A 309 -12.77 8.42 13.00
N THR A 310 -13.52 9.32 12.37
CA THR A 310 -14.99 9.24 12.32
C THR A 310 -15.47 8.32 11.20
N ASN A 311 -16.27 7.33 11.56
CA ASN A 311 -17.03 6.49 10.62
C ASN A 311 -18.44 7.07 10.43
N THR A 312 -19.03 6.81 9.27
CA THR A 312 -20.49 6.89 9.10
C THR A 312 -21.09 5.65 9.78
N HIS A 313 -22.20 5.83 10.50
CA HIS A 313 -22.94 4.74 11.13
C HIS A 313 -24.37 4.73 10.60
N HIS A 314 -24.83 3.56 10.20
CA HIS A 314 -26.23 3.32 9.85
C HIS A 314 -26.69 2.01 10.46
N TYR A 315 -27.51 2.10 11.51
CA TYR A 315 -28.12 0.96 12.24
C TYR A 315 -27.20 -0.24 12.56
N GLY A 316 -25.91 0.00 12.81
CA GLY A 316 -24.94 -1.05 13.17
C GLY A 316 -23.89 -1.35 12.10
N VAL A 317 -24.07 -0.85 10.88
CA VAL A 317 -23.04 -0.85 9.83
C VAL A 317 -22.19 0.40 9.95
N GLU A 318 -20.89 0.22 10.14
CA GLU A 318 -19.91 1.31 10.16
C GLU A 318 -19.08 1.34 8.88
N PHE A 319 -18.98 2.50 8.24
CA PHE A 319 -18.30 2.59 6.96
C PHE A 319 -17.73 3.97 6.66
N LYS A 320 -16.83 4.02 5.68
CA LYS A 320 -16.26 5.24 5.11
C LYS A 320 -16.52 5.37 3.61
N VAL A 321 -16.85 4.26 2.96
CA VAL A 321 -17.12 4.16 1.53
C VAL A 321 -18.36 3.29 1.35
N GLU A 322 -19.22 3.66 0.43
CA GLU A 322 -20.41 2.90 0.06
C GLU A 322 -20.54 2.91 -1.46
N THR A 323 -21.25 1.92 -2.00
CA THR A 323 -21.62 1.89 -3.41
C THR A 323 -22.61 3.00 -3.75
N ARG A 324 -22.81 3.21 -5.05
CA ARG A 324 -24.07 3.78 -5.55
C ARG A 324 -25.25 2.92 -5.07
N LEU A 325 -26.46 3.47 -5.14
CA LEU A 325 -27.66 2.70 -4.86
C LEU A 325 -27.75 1.55 -5.87
N LEU A 326 -27.66 0.33 -5.37
CA LEU A 326 -27.90 -0.90 -6.09
C LEU A 326 -29.39 -1.20 -6.02
N GLY A 327 -29.94 -1.90 -6.99
CA GLY A 327 -31.34 -2.27 -6.98
C GLY A 327 -31.80 -2.89 -8.29
N SER A 328 -32.79 -3.75 -8.20
CA SER A 328 -33.52 -4.21 -9.37
C SER A 328 -34.61 -3.19 -9.74
N GLY A 329 -35.13 -3.27 -10.97
CA GLY A 329 -36.26 -2.43 -11.39
C GLY A 329 -37.58 -2.70 -10.65
N GLN A 330 -37.59 -3.63 -9.68
CA GLN A 330 -38.78 -4.15 -9.01
C GLN A 330 -38.95 -3.65 -7.56
N GLY A 331 -38.12 -2.71 -7.09
CA GLY A 331 -38.29 -2.07 -5.76
C GLY A 331 -37.12 -2.31 -4.81
N ALA A 332 -36.36 -3.38 -5.06
CA ALA A 332 -35.11 -3.67 -4.38
C ALA A 332 -34.16 -2.47 -4.44
N SER A 333 -33.65 -2.02 -3.29
CA SER A 333 -32.69 -0.94 -3.23
C SER A 333 -31.73 -1.07 -2.05
N TYR A 334 -30.44 -1.14 -2.35
CA TYR A 334 -29.42 -1.55 -1.41
C TYR A 334 -28.15 -0.69 -1.52
N LYS A 335 -27.38 -0.63 -0.43
CA LYS A 335 -25.98 -0.20 -0.48
C LYS A 335 -25.06 -1.20 0.18
N VAL A 336 -23.92 -1.42 -0.45
CA VAL A 336 -22.81 -2.22 0.09
C VAL A 336 -21.79 -1.27 0.68
N CYS A 337 -21.38 -1.54 1.92
CA CYS A 337 -20.58 -0.62 2.73
C CYS A 337 -19.19 -1.17 3.04
N PHE A 338 -18.20 -0.28 3.07
CA PHE A 338 -16.80 -0.62 3.35
C PHE A 338 -16.20 0.29 4.42
N SER A 339 -15.53 -0.31 5.40
CA SER A 339 -14.71 0.40 6.37
C SER A 339 -13.25 0.37 5.97
N LEU A 340 -12.54 1.45 6.27
CA LEU A 340 -11.10 1.56 6.03
C LEU A 340 -10.42 2.17 7.25
N GLY A 341 -9.43 1.47 7.83
CA GLY A 341 -8.69 1.93 9.00
C GLY A 341 -7.18 1.91 8.78
N GLY A 342 -6.45 2.76 9.50
CA GLY A 342 -5.00 2.62 9.65
C GLY A 342 -4.65 1.61 10.75
N VAL A 343 -3.52 0.93 10.61
CA VAL A 343 -3.01 -0.07 11.58
C VAL A 343 -1.75 0.42 12.27
#